data_AF-A0A2D8AJH2-F1
#
_entry.id   AF-A0A2D8AJH2-F1
#
_cell.length_a   1.000
_cell.length_b   1.000
_cell.length_c   1.000
_cell.angle_alpha   90.00
_cell.angle_beta   90.00
_cell.angle_gamma   90.00
#
_symmetry.space_group_name_H-M   'P 1'
#
loop_
_entity.id
_entity.type
_entity.pdbx_description
1 polymer ?
#
loop_
_entity_poly.entity_id
_entity_poly.type
_entity_poly.pdbx_seq_one_letter_code
_entity_poly.pdbx_strand_id
1 'polypeptide(L)'
;MLATLAGLADTDGPMSGMVDADNTGIVGYSMGGYGLVNNLGGAYNPEMVDSFLAPPNGLLAEHTESNPEFRNNLDPRIKAGVAVGPWGMNNGLWRPDGLAGITVPTFYIAGSADTVSGYANGTRAIFEGAVNSDRYLLTFKNAGHNAAAPIPVPVEVQFSEGQIGSAHYTDPVWDNVRMNNIMDHFVTAYFDYHLKGDTTKLDYFDLVPDGAEAVYSVRNGQETEDHTYWRGFSAGGAVGLTMEHLASGQ
;
A
#
# COMPACT_ATOMS: atom_id res chain seq x y z
N MET A 1 -18.35 -0.82 -6.49
CA MET A 1 -17.43 -0.06 -7.38
C MET A 1 -17.07 -0.87 -8.62
N LEU A 2 -16.43 -2.05 -8.50
CA LEU A 2 -15.97 -2.83 -9.66
C LEU A 2 -17.11 -3.29 -10.59
N ALA A 3 -18.28 -3.65 -10.05
CA ALA A 3 -19.47 -3.93 -10.86
C ALA A 3 -19.93 -2.71 -11.68
N THR A 4 -19.83 -1.50 -11.12
CA THR A 4 -20.14 -0.25 -11.83
C THR A 4 -19.12 0.03 -12.93
N LEU A 5 -17.82 -0.16 -12.64
CA LEU A 5 -16.76 0.00 -13.65
C LEU A 5 -16.92 -1.01 -14.80
N ALA A 6 -17.26 -2.27 -14.48
CA ALA A 6 -17.57 -3.28 -15.48
C ALA A 6 -18.76 -2.85 -16.36
N GLY A 7 -19.85 -2.35 -15.76
CA GLY A 7 -20.99 -1.84 -16.54
C GLY A 7 -20.67 -0.61 -17.40
N LEU A 8 -19.70 0.23 -17.01
CA LEU A 8 -19.23 1.34 -17.84
C LEU A 8 -18.33 0.86 -19.00
N ALA A 9 -17.69 -0.29 -18.82
CA ALA A 9 -16.79 -0.94 -19.78
C ALA A 9 -17.51 -1.90 -20.74
N ASP A 10 -18.80 -2.17 -20.54
CA ASP A 10 -19.64 -2.97 -21.43
C ASP A 10 -19.57 -2.46 -22.87
N THR A 11 -19.91 -3.32 -23.83
CA THR A 11 -19.68 -3.08 -25.27
C THR A 11 -20.24 -1.76 -25.79
N ASP A 12 -21.36 -1.29 -25.23
CA ASP A 12 -22.03 -0.03 -25.59
C ASP A 12 -21.85 1.09 -24.53
N GLY A 13 -21.00 0.84 -23.53
CA GLY A 13 -20.69 1.76 -22.44
C GLY A 13 -19.72 2.87 -22.85
N PRO A 14 -19.69 3.99 -22.11
CA PRO A 14 -18.83 5.13 -22.42
C PRO A 14 -17.32 4.84 -22.27
N MET A 15 -16.95 3.73 -21.62
CA MET A 15 -15.56 3.28 -21.44
C MET A 15 -15.28 1.94 -22.15
N SER A 16 -16.11 1.56 -23.12
CA SER A 16 -15.96 0.34 -23.91
C SER A 16 -14.55 0.24 -24.53
N GLY A 17 -13.86 -0.86 -24.25
CA GLY A 17 -12.48 -1.10 -24.70
C GLY A 17 -11.39 -0.28 -23.99
N MET A 18 -11.75 0.55 -22.99
CA MET A 18 -10.80 1.38 -22.23
C MET A 18 -10.49 0.81 -20.83
N VAL A 19 -11.38 -0.01 -20.28
CA VAL A 19 -11.27 -0.56 -18.92
C VAL A 19 -11.36 -2.09 -18.96
N ASP A 20 -10.36 -2.75 -18.39
CA ASP A 20 -10.40 -4.18 -18.07
C ASP A 20 -10.73 -4.35 -16.58
N ALA A 21 -12.03 -4.49 -16.27
CA ALA A 21 -12.49 -4.62 -14.89
C ALA A 21 -12.10 -5.96 -14.26
N ASP A 22 -11.77 -6.98 -15.05
CA ASP A 22 -11.40 -8.32 -14.56
C ASP A 22 -9.94 -8.42 -14.10
N ASN A 23 -9.17 -7.35 -14.34
CA ASN A 23 -7.75 -7.26 -14.05
C ASN A 23 -7.44 -5.97 -13.26
N THR A 24 -7.93 -5.90 -12.03
CA THR A 24 -7.92 -4.67 -11.24
C THR A 24 -6.84 -4.67 -10.16
N GLY A 25 -6.07 -3.57 -10.10
CA GLY A 25 -5.28 -3.20 -8.92
C GLY A 25 -6.01 -2.16 -8.06
N ILE A 26 -5.86 -2.22 -6.74
CA ILE A 26 -6.46 -1.24 -5.82
C ILE A 26 -5.39 -0.60 -4.94
N VAL A 27 -5.43 0.73 -4.81
CA VAL A 27 -4.63 1.49 -3.85
C VAL A 27 -5.53 2.01 -2.74
N GLY A 28 -5.14 1.81 -1.48
CA GLY A 28 -5.89 2.27 -0.30
C GLY A 28 -4.99 3.00 0.68
N TYR A 29 -5.35 4.24 1.04
CA TYR A 29 -4.65 5.04 2.03
C TYR A 29 -5.40 5.08 3.37
N SER A 30 -4.74 4.82 4.49
CA SER A 30 -5.31 4.94 5.84
C SER A 30 -6.60 4.13 6.02
N MET A 31 -7.75 4.78 6.23
CA MET A 31 -9.08 4.14 6.22
C MET A 31 -9.46 3.47 4.89
N GLY A 32 -8.90 3.94 3.77
CA GLY A 32 -8.98 3.23 2.49
C GLY A 32 -8.13 1.95 2.49
N GLY A 33 -6.98 1.95 3.18
CA GLY A 33 -6.15 0.78 3.42
C GLY A 33 -6.85 -0.24 4.32
N TYR A 34 -7.61 0.22 5.32
CA TYR A 34 -8.48 -0.61 6.15
C TYR A 34 -9.45 -1.45 5.29
N GLY A 35 -10.22 -0.79 4.44
CA GLY A 35 -11.16 -1.49 3.55
C GLY A 35 -10.44 -2.39 2.54
N LEU A 36 -9.29 -1.95 2.03
CA LEU A 36 -8.49 -2.74 1.10
C LEU A 36 -8.01 -4.05 1.73
N VAL A 37 -7.42 -4.03 2.92
CA VAL A 37 -6.91 -5.24 3.59
C VAL A 37 -8.03 -6.30 3.75
N ASN A 38 -9.26 -5.88 4.03
CA ASN A 38 -10.41 -6.78 4.05
C ASN A 38 -10.75 -7.37 2.68
N ASN A 39 -10.77 -6.55 1.63
CA ASN A 39 -11.03 -7.01 0.26
C ASN A 39 -9.91 -7.90 -0.30
N LEU A 40 -8.69 -7.84 0.26
CA LEU A 40 -7.58 -8.75 -0.08
C LEU A 40 -7.67 -10.11 0.64
N GLY A 41 -8.61 -10.26 1.58
CA GLY A 41 -8.86 -11.48 2.34
C GLY A 41 -8.58 -11.40 3.84
N GLY A 42 -8.17 -10.22 4.33
CA GLY A 42 -7.94 -9.96 5.75
C GLY A 42 -9.25 -9.78 6.52
N ALA A 43 -9.87 -10.89 6.94
CA ALA A 43 -11.12 -10.86 7.71
C ALA A 43 -10.94 -10.11 9.03
N TYR A 44 -11.91 -9.28 9.42
CA TYR A 44 -11.84 -8.55 10.68
C TYR A 44 -12.07 -9.47 11.89
N ASN A 45 -11.51 -9.07 13.04
CA ASN A 45 -11.76 -9.69 14.32
C ASN A 45 -13.27 -9.60 14.68
N PRO A 46 -13.97 -10.72 14.93
CA PRO A 46 -15.38 -10.71 15.32
C PRO A 46 -15.68 -9.91 16.59
N GLU A 47 -14.71 -9.75 17.49
CA GLU A 47 -14.87 -8.94 18.70
C GLU A 47 -15.09 -7.45 18.40
N MET A 48 -14.75 -7.01 17.18
CA MET A 48 -14.94 -5.63 16.76
C MET A 48 -16.38 -5.30 16.35
N VAL A 49 -17.25 -6.30 16.15
CA VAL A 49 -18.62 -6.10 15.64
C VAL A 49 -19.45 -5.18 16.55
N ASP A 50 -19.29 -5.29 17.86
CA ASP A 50 -20.02 -4.50 18.86
C ASP A 50 -19.19 -3.33 19.41
N SER A 51 -18.00 -3.08 18.83
CA SER A 51 -17.11 -2.03 19.30
C SER A 51 -17.65 -0.63 18.96
N PHE A 52 -17.21 0.38 19.71
CA PHE A 52 -17.53 1.79 19.42
C PHE A 52 -17.06 2.25 18.02
N LEU A 53 -16.07 1.56 17.44
CA LEU A 53 -15.53 1.85 16.13
C LEU A 53 -16.37 1.23 14.99
N ALA A 54 -17.31 0.33 15.33
CA ALA A 54 -18.10 -0.38 14.34
C ALA A 54 -19.24 0.47 13.76
N PRO A 55 -19.59 0.28 12.49
CA PRO A 55 -20.83 0.82 11.95
C PRO A 55 -22.05 0.25 12.70
N PRO A 56 -23.16 1.01 12.79
CA PRO A 56 -24.37 0.56 13.46
C PRO A 56 -24.98 -0.68 12.78
N ASN A 57 -25.93 -1.33 13.46
CA ASN A 57 -26.69 -2.49 12.98
C ASN A 57 -25.85 -3.76 12.74
N GLY A 58 -24.66 -3.87 13.33
CA GLY A 58 -23.81 -5.05 13.21
C GLY A 58 -23.27 -5.27 11.79
N LEU A 59 -23.24 -4.23 10.95
CA LEU A 59 -22.82 -4.33 9.54
C LEU A 59 -21.38 -4.84 9.38
N LEU A 60 -20.54 -4.70 10.41
CA LEU A 60 -19.18 -5.24 10.38
C LEU A 60 -19.14 -6.77 10.34
N ALA A 61 -20.19 -7.45 10.81
CA ALA A 61 -20.24 -8.91 10.90
C ALA A 61 -20.09 -9.61 9.53
N GLU A 62 -20.49 -8.95 8.44
CA GLU A 62 -20.32 -9.49 7.08
C GLU A 62 -18.85 -9.60 6.66
N HIS A 63 -17.98 -8.82 7.30
CA HIS A 63 -16.57 -8.66 6.95
C HIS A 63 -15.61 -9.34 7.92
N THR A 64 -16.13 -10.09 8.90
CA THR A 64 -15.33 -10.68 9.98
C THR A 64 -15.12 -12.18 9.78
N GLU A 65 -14.22 -12.74 10.59
CA GLU A 65 -13.95 -14.19 10.64
C GLU A 65 -15.19 -15.02 11.04
N SER A 66 -16.22 -14.41 11.65
CA SER A 66 -17.45 -15.11 12.01
C SER A 66 -18.38 -15.35 10.82
N ASN A 67 -18.17 -14.67 9.69
CA ASN A 67 -18.92 -14.93 8.47
C ASN A 67 -18.24 -16.05 7.66
N PRO A 68 -18.82 -17.27 7.59
CA PRO A 68 -18.23 -18.36 6.81
C PRO A 68 -18.17 -18.07 5.31
N GLU A 69 -19.05 -17.18 4.80
CA GLU A 69 -19.10 -16.79 3.39
C GLU A 69 -18.15 -15.62 3.05
N PHE A 70 -17.47 -15.02 4.04
CA PHE A 70 -16.61 -13.86 3.83
C PHE A 70 -15.63 -14.06 2.65
N ARG A 71 -14.96 -15.22 2.61
CA ARG A 71 -13.99 -15.53 1.55
C ARG A 71 -14.64 -15.75 0.19
N ASN A 72 -15.86 -16.30 0.15
CA ASN A 72 -16.61 -16.51 -1.09
C ASN A 72 -17.13 -15.19 -1.68
N ASN A 73 -17.26 -14.16 -0.85
CA ASN A 73 -17.72 -12.83 -1.24
C ASN A 73 -16.60 -11.90 -1.72
N LEU A 74 -15.33 -12.33 -1.64
CA LEU A 74 -14.21 -11.54 -2.15
C LEU A 74 -14.29 -11.41 -3.68
N ASP A 75 -13.90 -10.25 -4.20
CA ASP A 75 -13.97 -10.00 -5.64
C ASP A 75 -12.72 -10.57 -6.33
N PRO A 76 -12.84 -11.65 -7.14
CA PRO A 76 -11.68 -12.31 -7.75
C PRO A 76 -11.01 -11.46 -8.83
N ARG A 77 -11.60 -10.31 -9.21
CA ARG A 77 -11.03 -9.39 -10.19
C ARG A 77 -9.89 -8.54 -9.62
N ILE A 78 -9.75 -8.49 -8.28
CA ILE A 78 -8.64 -7.81 -7.62
C ILE A 78 -7.40 -8.71 -7.72
N LYS A 79 -6.40 -8.27 -8.49
CA LYS A 79 -5.17 -9.05 -8.76
C LYS A 79 -3.98 -8.61 -7.91
N ALA A 80 -3.99 -7.38 -7.41
CA ALA A 80 -2.93 -6.84 -6.56
C ALA A 80 -3.45 -5.65 -5.73
N GLY A 81 -2.94 -5.51 -4.50
CA GLY A 81 -3.25 -4.37 -3.63
C GLY A 81 -2.02 -3.53 -3.29
N VAL A 82 -2.21 -2.23 -3.10
CA VAL A 82 -1.23 -1.31 -2.51
C VAL A 82 -1.85 -0.64 -1.29
N ALA A 83 -1.36 -0.96 -0.09
CA ALA A 83 -1.88 -0.44 1.17
C ALA A 83 -0.91 0.59 1.76
N VAL A 84 -1.30 1.87 1.74
CA VAL A 84 -0.51 2.99 2.26
C VAL A 84 -1.00 3.34 3.65
N GLY A 85 -0.16 3.10 4.66
CA GLY A 85 -0.47 3.29 6.08
C GLY A 85 -1.83 2.71 6.49
N PRO A 86 -2.17 1.45 6.17
CA PRO A 86 -3.48 0.88 6.47
C PRO A 86 -3.81 0.98 7.97
N TRP A 87 -4.93 1.64 8.27
CA TRP A 87 -5.38 1.86 9.65
C TRP A 87 -6.13 0.64 10.21
N GLY A 88 -6.00 0.38 11.51
CA GLY A 88 -6.88 -0.55 12.24
C GLY A 88 -6.18 -1.67 12.99
N MET A 89 -4.97 -2.09 12.58
CA MET A 89 -4.26 -3.19 13.27
C MET A 89 -3.88 -2.80 14.70
N ASN A 90 -3.45 -1.56 14.89
CA ASN A 90 -3.22 -0.96 16.20
C ASN A 90 -4.49 -0.84 17.07
N ASN A 91 -5.67 -1.01 16.49
CA ASN A 91 -6.97 -0.98 17.16
C ASN A 91 -7.61 -2.39 17.30
N GLY A 92 -6.89 -3.46 16.97
CA GLY A 92 -7.37 -4.84 17.13
C GLY A 92 -8.33 -5.32 16.03
N LEU A 93 -8.38 -4.63 14.88
CA LEU A 93 -9.24 -5.01 13.76
C LEU A 93 -8.88 -6.34 13.12
N TRP A 94 -7.65 -6.81 13.28
CA TRP A 94 -7.22 -8.08 12.74
C TRP A 94 -6.51 -8.93 13.79
N ARG A 95 -6.68 -10.23 13.63
CA ARG A 95 -5.93 -11.29 14.31
C ARG A 95 -5.05 -12.00 13.28
N PRO A 96 -4.03 -12.78 13.71
CA PRO A 96 -3.19 -13.54 12.80
C PRO A 96 -4.00 -14.41 11.82
N ASP A 97 -5.04 -15.11 12.29
CA ASP A 97 -5.87 -15.97 11.45
C ASP A 97 -6.67 -15.19 10.38
N GLY A 98 -7.10 -13.98 10.72
CA GLY A 98 -7.74 -13.05 9.78
C GLY A 98 -6.76 -12.59 8.70
N LEU A 99 -5.55 -12.15 9.09
CA LEU A 99 -4.51 -11.70 8.16
C LEU A 99 -3.97 -12.82 7.28
N ALA A 100 -3.89 -14.05 7.79
CA ALA A 100 -3.52 -15.23 7.00
C ALA A 100 -4.52 -15.51 5.87
N GLY A 101 -5.73 -14.93 5.90
CA GLY A 101 -6.67 -14.98 4.77
C GLY A 101 -6.23 -14.19 3.54
N ILE A 102 -5.24 -13.30 3.67
CA ILE A 102 -4.72 -12.50 2.55
C ILE A 102 -3.87 -13.40 1.64
N THR A 103 -4.32 -13.55 0.40
CA THR A 103 -3.64 -14.36 -0.63
C THR A 103 -3.30 -13.58 -1.90
N VAL A 104 -3.95 -12.42 -2.08
CA VAL A 104 -3.65 -11.50 -3.19
C VAL A 104 -2.29 -10.82 -2.91
N PRO A 105 -1.40 -10.69 -3.91
CA PRO A 105 -0.15 -9.96 -3.76
C PRO A 105 -0.39 -8.55 -3.22
N THR A 106 0.39 -8.16 -2.20
CA THR A 106 0.17 -6.88 -1.51
C THR A 106 1.45 -6.09 -1.30
N PHE A 107 1.45 -4.83 -1.73
CA PHE A 107 2.54 -3.89 -1.48
C PHE A 107 2.13 -2.89 -0.38
N TYR A 108 2.83 -2.93 0.74
CA TYR A 108 2.62 -2.03 1.87
C TYR A 108 3.57 -0.85 1.81
N ILE A 109 3.08 0.34 2.17
CA ILE A 109 3.87 1.56 2.24
C ILE A 109 3.61 2.24 3.58
N ALA A 110 4.65 2.61 4.33
CA ALA A 110 4.48 3.28 5.61
C ALA A 110 5.64 4.21 5.98
N GLY A 111 5.35 5.15 6.89
CA GLY A 111 6.37 5.89 7.61
C GLY A 111 6.78 5.16 8.89
N SER A 112 8.08 5.10 9.18
CA SER A 112 8.56 4.38 10.39
C SER A 112 8.17 5.05 11.71
N ALA A 113 7.72 6.30 11.67
CA ALA A 113 7.24 7.08 12.80
C ALA A 113 5.72 7.35 12.74
N ASP A 114 4.97 6.53 11.99
CA ASP A 114 3.50 6.61 11.97
C ASP A 114 2.92 6.33 13.36
N THR A 115 2.31 7.36 13.96
CA THR A 115 1.62 7.30 15.25
C THR A 115 0.10 7.22 15.15
N VAL A 116 -0.46 7.24 13.94
CA VAL A 116 -1.92 7.21 13.69
C VAL A 116 -2.37 5.77 13.42
N SER A 117 -1.73 5.10 12.45
CA SER A 117 -1.97 3.68 12.17
C SER A 117 -0.97 2.78 12.88
N GLY A 118 0.15 3.35 13.34
CA GLY A 118 1.28 2.59 13.88
C GLY A 118 2.17 2.05 12.77
N TYR A 119 3.47 1.98 13.04
CA TYR A 119 4.40 1.24 12.19
C TYR A 119 4.51 -0.22 12.65
N ALA A 120 5.16 -0.49 13.79
CA ALA A 120 5.44 -1.85 14.28
C ALA A 120 4.17 -2.64 14.61
N ASN A 121 3.23 -2.05 15.36
CA ASN A 121 1.93 -2.64 15.70
C ASN A 121 0.82 -2.30 14.69
N GLY A 122 1.18 -1.73 13.55
CA GLY A 122 0.27 -1.27 12.51
C GLY A 122 0.61 -1.92 11.18
N THR A 123 1.07 -1.11 10.22
CA THR A 123 1.37 -1.56 8.86
C THR A 123 2.35 -2.73 8.82
N ARG A 124 3.41 -2.71 9.65
CA ARG A 124 4.39 -3.81 9.70
C ARG A 124 3.76 -5.11 10.20
N ALA A 125 2.93 -5.05 11.24
CA ALA A 125 2.24 -6.22 11.76
C ALA A 125 1.27 -6.83 10.73
N ILE A 126 0.61 -5.99 9.91
CA ILE A 126 -0.23 -6.46 8.79
C ILE A 126 0.65 -7.15 7.75
N PHE A 127 1.75 -6.50 7.34
CA PHE A 127 2.72 -7.07 6.40
C PHE A 127 3.24 -8.42 6.91
N GLU A 128 3.72 -8.53 8.14
CA GLU A 128 4.23 -9.79 8.67
C GLU A 128 3.13 -10.86 8.79
N GLY A 129 1.91 -10.48 9.19
CA GLY A 129 0.78 -11.40 9.38
C GLY A 129 0.10 -11.90 8.10
N ALA A 130 0.33 -11.25 6.95
CA ALA A 130 -0.20 -11.66 5.64
C ALA A 130 0.58 -12.84 5.04
N VAL A 131 0.81 -13.89 5.83
CA VAL A 131 1.74 -15.00 5.56
C VAL A 131 1.47 -15.75 4.26
N ASN A 132 0.24 -15.74 3.74
CA ASN A 132 -0.12 -16.45 2.51
C ASN A 132 -0.04 -15.55 1.25
N SER A 133 0.43 -14.31 1.39
CA SER A 133 0.61 -13.35 0.30
C SER A 133 2.08 -13.15 -0.05
N ASP A 134 2.38 -13.01 -1.34
CA ASP A 134 3.64 -12.40 -1.80
C ASP A 134 3.56 -10.89 -1.60
N ARG A 135 4.50 -10.33 -0.83
CA ARG A 135 4.30 -9.01 -0.26
C ARG A 135 5.58 -8.22 -0.08
N TYR A 136 5.47 -6.93 -0.33
CA TYR A 136 6.55 -5.96 -0.18
C TYR A 136 6.22 -4.93 0.90
N LEU A 137 7.22 -4.38 1.58
CA LEU A 137 7.08 -3.23 2.48
C LEU A 137 8.11 -2.15 2.14
N LEU A 138 7.63 -1.02 1.62
CA LEU A 138 8.41 0.20 1.45
C LEU A 138 8.25 1.08 2.69
N THR A 139 9.37 1.38 3.35
CA THR A 139 9.37 2.24 4.54
C THR A 139 10.11 3.54 4.29
N PHE A 140 9.44 4.65 4.58
CA PHE A 140 10.05 5.97 4.67
C PHE A 140 10.54 6.20 6.11
N LYS A 141 11.86 6.14 6.32
CA LYS A 141 12.47 6.31 7.64
C LYS A 141 12.13 7.70 8.20
N ASN A 142 11.64 7.73 9.44
CA ASN A 142 11.22 8.91 10.20
C ASN A 142 10.00 9.66 9.65
N ALA A 143 9.36 9.19 8.56
CA ALA A 143 8.10 9.76 8.12
C ALA A 143 6.95 9.33 9.06
N GLY A 144 5.94 10.16 9.18
CA GLY A 144 4.70 9.91 9.91
C GLY A 144 3.64 9.20 9.06
N HIS A 145 2.37 9.36 9.47
CA HIS A 145 1.24 8.68 8.84
C HIS A 145 1.02 9.06 7.37
N ASN A 146 1.37 10.29 6.99
CA ASN A 146 1.17 10.80 5.64
C ASN A 146 2.30 10.37 4.67
N ALA A 147 3.12 9.39 5.04
CA ALA A 147 4.18 8.87 4.18
C ALA A 147 3.59 8.39 2.85
N ALA A 148 4.01 9.03 1.77
CA ALA A 148 3.48 8.82 0.41
C ALA A 148 1.96 9.04 0.25
N ALA A 149 1.28 9.68 1.21
CA ALA A 149 -0.13 10.01 1.08
C ALA A 149 -0.34 10.92 -0.14
N PRO A 150 -1.26 10.59 -1.07
CA PRO A 150 -1.45 11.34 -2.30
C PRO A 150 -2.46 12.49 -2.08
N ILE A 151 -2.26 13.30 -1.04
CA ILE A 151 -3.18 14.39 -0.70
C ILE A 151 -2.41 15.70 -0.59
N PRO A 152 -2.56 16.63 -1.55
CA PRO A 152 -1.89 17.92 -1.48
C PRO A 152 -2.46 18.75 -0.32
N VAL A 153 -1.63 19.62 0.24
CA VAL A 153 -2.10 20.64 1.19
C VAL A 153 -3.15 21.50 0.49
N PRO A 154 -4.35 21.70 1.06
CA PRO A 154 -5.34 22.60 0.49
C PRO A 154 -4.78 24.00 0.30
N VAL A 155 -5.13 24.63 -0.81
CA VAL A 155 -4.58 25.95 -1.20
C VAL A 155 -4.89 27.02 -0.15
N GLU A 156 -6.04 26.91 0.51
CA GLU A 156 -6.47 27.79 1.60
C GLU A 156 -5.57 27.69 2.83
N VAL A 157 -5.03 26.49 3.11
CA VAL A 157 -4.11 26.25 4.23
C VAL A 157 -2.70 26.67 3.86
N GLN A 158 -2.27 26.41 2.62
CA GLN A 158 -0.91 26.69 2.14
C GLN A 158 -0.54 28.17 2.26
N PHE A 159 -1.51 29.07 1.99
CA PHE A 159 -1.33 30.52 2.06
C PHE A 159 -1.75 31.14 3.40
N SER A 160 -2.24 30.33 4.35
CA SER A 160 -2.59 30.81 5.69
C SER A 160 -1.35 31.09 6.54
N GLU A 161 -1.40 32.14 7.36
CA GLU A 161 -0.35 32.44 8.33
C GLU A 161 -0.21 31.27 9.32
N GLY A 162 1.02 30.76 9.48
CA GLY A 162 1.32 29.62 10.35
C GLY A 162 0.87 28.25 9.84
N GLN A 163 0.18 28.16 8.68
CA GLN A 163 -0.25 26.91 8.03
C GLN A 163 -0.96 25.93 8.97
N ILE A 164 -1.80 26.45 9.86
CA ILE A 164 -2.54 25.65 10.84
C ILE A 164 -3.43 24.63 10.09
N GLY A 165 -3.31 23.35 10.44
CA GLY A 165 -4.02 22.25 9.79
C GLY A 165 -3.28 21.60 8.62
N SER A 166 -2.12 22.13 8.20
CA SER A 166 -1.28 21.52 7.15
C SER A 166 -0.67 20.17 7.56
N ALA A 167 -0.53 19.93 8.87
CA ALA A 167 0.10 18.72 9.41
C ALA A 167 -0.62 17.40 9.03
N HIS A 168 -1.87 17.46 8.58
CA HIS A 168 -2.58 16.30 8.02
C HIS A 168 -2.15 15.95 6.59
N TYR A 169 -1.41 16.84 5.94
CA TYR A 169 -1.02 16.73 4.55
C TYR A 169 0.49 16.73 4.39
N THR A 170 1.25 17.28 5.36
CA THR A 170 2.71 17.37 5.31
C THR A 170 3.39 16.34 6.20
N ASP A 171 4.67 16.11 5.94
CA ASP A 171 5.58 15.35 6.79
C ASP A 171 6.70 16.26 7.32
N PRO A 172 7.11 16.12 8.60
CA PRO A 172 8.16 16.98 9.17
C PRO A 172 9.57 16.66 8.66
N VAL A 173 9.79 15.47 8.08
CA VAL A 173 11.11 15.02 7.61
C VAL A 173 11.17 14.94 6.10
N TRP A 174 10.08 14.49 5.47
CA TRP A 174 10.04 14.22 4.04
C TRP A 174 9.28 15.27 3.25
N ASP A 175 9.79 15.56 2.06
CA ASP A 175 9.05 16.31 1.05
C ASP A 175 7.97 15.41 0.42
N ASN A 176 6.73 15.87 0.40
CA ASN A 176 5.60 15.08 -0.10
C ASN A 176 5.71 14.76 -1.59
N VAL A 177 6.11 15.73 -2.41
CA VAL A 177 6.23 15.52 -3.86
C VAL A 177 7.27 14.44 -4.12
N ARG A 178 8.39 14.45 -3.38
CA ARG A 178 9.37 13.36 -3.42
C ARG A 178 8.76 12.03 -2.99
N MET A 179 8.01 11.97 -1.88
CA MET A 179 7.38 10.72 -1.45
C MET A 179 6.38 10.18 -2.48
N ASN A 180 5.58 11.06 -3.10
CA ASN A 180 4.63 10.66 -4.14
C ASN A 180 5.36 10.15 -5.39
N ASN A 181 6.43 10.82 -5.84
CA ASN A 181 7.23 10.33 -6.97
C ASN A 181 7.86 8.96 -6.70
N ILE A 182 8.30 8.70 -5.47
CA ILE A 182 8.84 7.39 -5.05
C ILE A 182 7.73 6.33 -5.06
N MET A 183 6.55 6.65 -4.53
CA MET A 183 5.39 5.76 -4.60
C MET A 183 5.02 5.47 -6.06
N ASP A 184 4.89 6.48 -6.90
CA ASP A 184 4.55 6.32 -8.32
C ASP A 184 5.56 5.44 -9.04
N HIS A 185 6.86 5.60 -8.77
CA HIS A 185 7.93 4.77 -9.32
C HIS A 185 7.71 3.28 -9.03
N PHE A 186 7.54 2.91 -7.75
CA PHE A 186 7.39 1.50 -7.37
C PHE A 186 6.01 0.94 -7.68
N VAL A 187 4.94 1.70 -7.44
CA VAL A 187 3.56 1.25 -7.68
C VAL A 187 3.30 1.06 -9.17
N THR A 188 3.90 1.88 -10.04
CA THR A 188 3.82 1.66 -11.49
C THR A 188 4.50 0.36 -11.88
N ALA A 189 5.73 0.09 -11.41
CA ALA A 189 6.42 -1.17 -11.68
C ALA A 189 5.63 -2.38 -11.14
N TYR A 190 5.08 -2.25 -9.93
CA TYR A 190 4.28 -3.28 -9.27
C TYR A 190 3.02 -3.64 -10.07
N PHE A 191 2.24 -2.65 -10.50
CA PHE A 191 1.03 -2.91 -11.30
C PHE A 191 1.34 -3.30 -12.75
N ASP A 192 2.41 -2.79 -13.35
CA ASP A 192 2.85 -3.27 -14.67
C ASP A 192 3.21 -4.77 -14.62
N TYR A 193 3.83 -5.23 -13.54
CA TYR A 193 4.06 -6.65 -13.32
C TYR A 193 2.75 -7.43 -13.12
N HIS A 194 1.95 -7.08 -12.10
CA HIS A 194 0.79 -7.88 -11.71
C HIS A 194 -0.39 -7.80 -12.67
N LEU A 195 -0.60 -6.65 -13.32
CA LEU A 195 -1.75 -6.43 -14.21
C LEU A 195 -1.36 -6.58 -15.68
N LYS A 196 -0.16 -6.17 -16.09
CA LYS A 196 0.25 -6.27 -17.51
C LYS A 196 1.13 -7.49 -17.80
N GLY A 197 1.55 -8.22 -16.77
CA GLY A 197 2.42 -9.39 -16.91
C GLY A 197 3.86 -9.04 -17.32
N ASP A 198 4.27 -7.77 -17.18
CA ASP A 198 5.62 -7.35 -17.54
C ASP A 198 6.63 -7.75 -16.46
N THR A 199 7.17 -8.96 -16.60
CA THR A 199 8.17 -9.52 -15.68
C THR A 199 9.45 -8.68 -15.57
N THR A 200 9.76 -7.83 -16.55
CA THR A 200 10.97 -6.97 -16.50
C THR A 200 10.87 -5.90 -15.41
N LYS A 201 9.66 -5.66 -14.87
CA LYS A 201 9.44 -4.72 -13.78
C LYS A 201 9.93 -5.23 -12.42
N LEU A 202 10.13 -6.54 -12.27
CA LEU A 202 10.72 -7.11 -11.07
C LEU A 202 12.16 -6.62 -10.84
N ASP A 203 12.87 -6.20 -11.89
CA ASP A 203 14.20 -5.59 -11.77
C ASP A 203 14.19 -4.30 -10.92
N TYR A 204 13.04 -3.64 -10.73
CA TYR A 204 12.93 -2.48 -9.83
C TYR A 204 12.78 -2.87 -8.36
N PHE A 205 12.58 -4.16 -8.07
CA PHE A 205 12.48 -4.73 -6.72
C PHE A 205 13.69 -5.59 -6.34
N ASP A 206 14.62 -5.85 -7.29
CA ASP A 206 15.93 -6.42 -7.00
C ASP A 206 16.86 -5.34 -6.44
N LEU A 207 16.78 -5.13 -5.12
CA LEU A 207 17.36 -4.00 -4.42
C LEU A 207 18.15 -4.44 -3.19
N VAL A 208 19.16 -3.65 -2.82
CA VAL A 208 19.68 -3.71 -1.45
C VAL A 208 18.58 -3.23 -0.49
N PRO A 209 18.20 -4.02 0.55
CA PRO A 209 17.03 -3.71 1.38
C PRO A 209 17.06 -2.33 2.04
N ASP A 210 18.23 -1.84 2.45
CA ASP A 210 18.41 -0.48 2.95
C ASP A 210 19.09 0.37 1.88
N GLY A 211 18.38 1.40 1.39
CA GLY A 211 18.91 2.27 0.34
C GLY A 211 20.15 3.07 0.76
N ALA A 212 20.44 3.17 2.07
CA ALA A 212 21.66 3.80 2.57
C ALA A 212 22.91 2.91 2.40
N GLU A 213 22.75 1.60 2.26
CA GLU A 213 23.84 0.63 2.08
C GLU A 213 24.13 0.34 0.60
N ALA A 214 23.30 0.88 -0.30
CA ALA A 214 23.43 0.70 -1.74
C ALA A 214 24.57 1.55 -2.32
N VAL A 215 25.35 0.98 -3.24
CA VAL A 215 26.54 1.62 -3.81
C VAL A 215 26.22 2.24 -5.17
N TYR A 216 26.28 3.57 -5.25
CA TYR A 216 26.19 4.29 -6.52
C TYR A 216 27.57 4.34 -7.20
N SER A 217 27.82 3.41 -8.12
CA SER A 217 29.05 3.38 -8.91
C SER A 217 28.77 3.53 -10.41
N VAL A 218 29.05 4.70 -10.96
CA VAL A 218 28.87 5.02 -12.39
C VAL A 218 30.15 5.70 -12.90
N ARG A 219 30.69 5.20 -14.00
CA ARG A 219 31.88 5.77 -14.67
C ARG A 219 31.56 6.01 -16.14
N ASN A 220 31.83 7.23 -16.62
CA ASN A 220 31.53 7.65 -18.00
C ASN A 220 30.06 7.40 -18.43
N GLY A 221 29.12 7.54 -17.49
CA GLY A 221 27.69 7.32 -17.74
C GLY A 221 27.25 5.85 -17.79
N GLN A 222 28.13 4.90 -17.48
CA GLN A 222 27.81 3.48 -17.39
C GLN A 222 27.98 2.98 -15.96
N GLU A 223 27.03 2.17 -15.50
CA GLU A 223 27.12 1.42 -14.25
C GLU A 223 28.33 0.48 -14.29
N THR A 224 29.08 0.42 -13.20
CA THR A 224 30.19 -0.53 -13.06
C THR A 224 29.72 -1.82 -12.38
N GLU A 225 30.58 -2.83 -12.31
CA GLU A 225 30.31 -4.07 -11.57
C GLU A 225 29.98 -3.85 -10.08
N ASP A 226 30.53 -2.81 -9.45
CA ASP A 226 30.25 -2.46 -8.05
C ASP A 226 28.90 -1.73 -7.85
N HIS A 227 28.11 -1.49 -8.90
CA HIS A 227 26.86 -0.74 -8.81
C HIS A 227 25.74 -1.61 -8.22
N THR A 228 25.20 -1.21 -7.07
CA THR A 228 24.06 -1.88 -6.41
C THR A 228 22.94 -0.89 -6.06
N TYR A 229 22.98 0.30 -6.65
CA TYR A 229 22.04 1.36 -6.33
C TYR A 229 20.63 1.08 -6.88
N TRP A 230 19.63 1.62 -6.19
CA TRP A 230 18.23 1.40 -6.57
C TRP A 230 17.96 1.93 -7.98
N ARG A 231 17.44 1.06 -8.85
CA ARG A 231 17.20 1.39 -10.25
C ARG A 231 16.28 2.61 -10.38
N GLY A 232 16.70 3.59 -11.18
CA GLY A 232 15.94 4.84 -11.37
C GLY A 232 16.16 5.90 -10.28
N PHE A 233 16.97 5.63 -9.27
CA PHE A 233 17.36 6.62 -8.27
C PHE A 233 18.73 7.23 -8.60
N SER A 234 18.86 8.54 -8.36
CA SER A 234 20.15 9.23 -8.38
C SER A 234 20.93 9.00 -7.07
N ALA A 235 22.24 9.21 -7.10
CA ALA A 235 23.09 9.12 -5.90
C ALA A 235 22.50 9.92 -4.71
N GLY A 236 22.38 9.27 -3.55
CA GLY A 236 21.72 9.80 -2.35
C GLY A 236 20.18 9.72 -2.33
N GLY A 237 19.52 9.49 -3.48
CA GLY A 237 18.07 9.43 -3.61
C GLY A 237 17.36 8.30 -2.84
N ALA A 238 18.01 7.15 -2.63
CA ALA A 238 17.47 6.00 -1.92
C ALA A 238 17.73 6.06 -0.40
N VAL A 239 18.59 6.97 0.05
CA VAL A 239 18.85 7.17 1.49
C VAL A 239 17.56 7.57 2.19
N GLY A 240 17.28 6.89 3.31
CA GLY A 240 16.04 7.08 4.06
C GLY A 240 14.92 6.11 3.70
N LEU A 241 15.13 5.22 2.71
CA LEU A 241 14.16 4.20 2.32
C LEU A 241 14.64 2.81 2.71
N THR A 242 13.71 1.93 3.07
CA THR A 242 13.95 0.48 3.05
C THR A 242 12.88 -0.23 2.23
N MET A 243 13.27 -1.34 1.60
CA MET A 243 12.38 -2.26 0.90
C MET A 243 12.57 -3.66 1.47
N GLU A 244 11.49 -4.27 1.94
CA GLU A 244 11.46 -5.67 2.38
C GLU A 244 10.55 -6.48 1.48
N HIS A 245 10.86 -7.76 1.28
CA HIS A 245 10.03 -8.72 0.53
C HIS A 245 9.89 -10.01 1.34
N LEU A 246 8.66 -10.50 1.43
CA LEU A 246 8.35 -11.82 1.97
C LEU A 246 7.49 -12.56 0.94
N ALA A 247 7.95 -13.73 0.52
CA ALA A 247 7.16 -14.61 -0.33
C ALA A 247 6.01 -15.25 0.47
N SER A 248 5.03 -15.79 -0.25
CA SER A 248 3.97 -16.60 0.35
C SER A 248 4.59 -17.80 1.12
N GLY A 249 4.14 -18.00 2.36
CA GLY A 249 4.62 -19.02 3.29
C GLY A 249 5.76 -18.57 4.22
N GLN A 250 6.28 -17.34 4.06
CA GLN A 250 7.25 -16.72 4.97
C GLN A 250 6.58 -15.85 6.03
#